data_AF-A0A9P1I425-F1
#
_entry.id   AF-A0A9P1I425-F1
#
_cell.length_a   1.000
_cell.length_b   1.000
_cell.length_c   1.000
_cell.angle_alpha   90.00
_cell.angle_beta   90.00
_cell.angle_gamma   90.00
#
_symmetry.space_group_name_H-M   'P 1'
#
loop_
_entity.id
_entity.type
_entity.pdbx_description
1 polymer ?
#
loop_
_entity_poly.entity_id
_entity_poly.type
_entity_poly.pdbx_seq_one_letter_code
_entity_poly.pdbx_strand_id
1 'polypeptide(L)'
;MATGAEFRQDMPPKGGYRTFNWNRTFPKLVWSPGAVVATIFGATAYGVYAALENKKSAITEKFEDVDVNNAMQPFLVAERDRDWLKLLAKNRALEEEIMKDVPGWKVGTWYGEPVYFTLGEKWWDPSATEVFAHSWGNVETREHLWRQHSEYAGPKFYDNWIPKSVSKYFW
;
A
#
# COMPACT_ATOMS: atom_id res chain seq x y z
N MET A 1 -86.15 30.64 -55.17
CA MET A 1 -85.90 29.87 -53.94
C MET A 1 -84.74 28.92 -54.16
N ALA A 2 -83.55 29.35 -53.74
CA ALA A 2 -82.44 28.53 -53.28
C ALA A 2 -81.43 29.53 -52.71
N THR A 3 -81.64 29.93 -51.46
CA THR A 3 -80.64 30.63 -50.64
C THR A 3 -79.46 29.67 -50.50
N GLY A 4 -78.47 29.80 -51.37
CA GLY A 4 -77.25 28.99 -51.34
C GLY A 4 -76.58 29.20 -49.99
N ALA A 5 -76.31 28.10 -49.28
CA ALA A 5 -75.62 28.15 -47.99
C ALA A 5 -74.37 29.03 -48.12
N GLU A 6 -74.21 29.97 -47.18
CA GLU A 6 -73.07 30.88 -47.17
C GLU A 6 -71.81 30.08 -46.77
N PHE A 7 -71.13 29.52 -47.76
CA PHE A 7 -69.91 28.73 -47.53
C PHE A 7 -68.76 29.68 -47.18
N ARG A 8 -68.38 29.72 -45.90
CA ARG A 8 -67.14 30.37 -45.47
C ARG A 8 -65.96 29.48 -45.86
N GLN A 9 -65.41 29.71 -47.04
CA GLN A 9 -64.18 29.05 -47.47
C GLN A 9 -63.01 29.54 -46.62
N ASP A 10 -62.20 28.61 -46.11
CA ASP A 10 -60.98 28.97 -45.39
C ASP A 10 -59.96 29.53 -46.39
N MET A 11 -59.60 30.79 -46.22
CA MET A 11 -58.74 31.54 -47.14
C MET A 11 -57.51 32.03 -46.41
N PRO A 12 -56.35 32.13 -47.08
CA PRO A 12 -55.19 32.78 -46.49
C PRO A 12 -55.54 34.22 -46.08
N PRO A 13 -54.94 34.73 -45.00
CA PRO A 13 -55.19 36.10 -44.55
C PRO A 13 -54.86 37.09 -45.67
N LYS A 14 -55.60 38.21 -45.73
CA LYS A 14 -55.32 39.30 -46.68
C LYS A 14 -53.90 39.82 -46.43
N GLY A 15 -52.98 39.59 -47.38
CA GLY A 15 -51.54 39.88 -47.25
C GLY A 15 -50.62 38.65 -47.27
N GLY A 16 -51.17 37.44 -47.26
CA GLY A 16 -50.40 36.19 -47.30
C GLY A 16 -49.84 35.77 -45.94
N TYR A 17 -49.30 34.56 -45.87
CA TYR A 17 -48.61 34.06 -44.68
C TYR A 17 -47.21 34.67 -44.55
N ARG A 18 -46.67 34.68 -43.33
CA ARG A 18 -45.27 35.11 -43.09
C ARG A 18 -44.31 34.32 -43.97
N THR A 19 -43.24 34.97 -44.42
CA THR A 19 -42.17 34.28 -45.14
C THR A 19 -41.56 33.21 -44.23
N PHE A 20 -41.51 31.98 -44.71
CA PHE A 20 -40.94 30.84 -44.00
C PHE A 20 -39.50 30.64 -44.47
N ASN A 21 -38.56 30.62 -43.52
CA ASN A 21 -37.18 30.25 -43.86
C ASN A 21 -37.09 28.73 -44.04
N TRP A 22 -36.97 28.30 -45.29
CA TRP A 22 -36.78 26.91 -45.66
C TRP A 22 -35.29 26.51 -45.74
N ASN A 23 -34.37 27.48 -45.60
CA ASN A 23 -32.94 27.21 -45.64
C ASN A 23 -32.49 26.49 -44.37
N ARG A 24 -31.50 25.60 -44.53
CA ARG A 24 -30.84 24.94 -43.39
C ARG A 24 -29.98 25.96 -42.64
N THR A 25 -30.40 26.37 -41.44
CA THR A 25 -29.61 27.23 -40.55
C THR A 25 -28.91 26.40 -39.49
N PHE A 26 -27.57 26.39 -39.50
CA PHE A 26 -26.79 25.77 -38.44
C PHE A 26 -26.62 26.73 -37.26
N PRO A 27 -26.71 26.24 -36.02
CA PRO A 27 -26.38 27.05 -34.84
C PRO A 27 -24.90 27.41 -34.86
N LYS A 28 -24.56 28.64 -34.45
CA LYS A 28 -23.16 29.02 -34.23
C LYS A 28 -22.60 28.23 -33.05
N LEU A 29 -21.47 27.57 -33.25
CA LEU A 29 -20.75 26.87 -32.20
C LEU A 29 -20.03 27.92 -31.33
N VAL A 30 -20.28 27.87 -30.02
CA VAL A 30 -19.66 28.78 -29.05
C VAL A 30 -18.18 28.43 -28.84
N TRP A 31 -17.83 27.15 -29.01
CA TRP A 31 -16.48 26.64 -28.86
C TRP A 31 -15.81 26.49 -30.23
N SER A 32 -14.95 27.44 -30.58
CA SER A 32 -14.06 27.28 -31.72
C SER A 32 -12.94 26.30 -31.35
N PRO A 33 -12.36 25.56 -32.32
CA PRO A 33 -11.25 24.65 -32.05
C PRO A 33 -10.07 25.33 -31.33
N GLY A 34 -9.75 26.58 -31.70
CA GLY A 34 -8.70 27.36 -31.05
C GLY A 34 -9.02 27.70 -29.59
N ALA A 35 -10.28 28.05 -29.28
CA ALA A 35 -10.71 28.35 -27.91
C ALA A 35 -10.62 27.11 -27.00
N VAL A 36 -10.97 25.94 -27.54
CA VAL A 36 -10.87 24.66 -26.80
C VAL A 36 -9.40 24.34 -26.50
N VAL A 37 -8.52 24.43 -27.49
CA VAL A 37 -7.08 24.17 -27.31
C VAL A 37 -6.47 25.14 -26.30
N ALA A 38 -6.78 26.44 -26.39
CA ALA A 38 -6.27 27.44 -25.44
C ALA A 38 -6.75 27.16 -24.00
N THR A 39 -8.01 26.77 -23.84
CA THR A 39 -8.59 26.44 -22.53
C THR A 39 -7.91 25.21 -21.92
N ILE A 40 -7.73 24.15 -22.70
CA ILE A 40 -7.05 22.93 -22.26
C ILE A 40 -5.59 23.22 -21.91
N PHE A 41 -4.91 24.03 -22.74
CA PHE A 41 -3.53 24.43 -22.48
C PHE A 41 -3.42 25.22 -21.16
N GLY A 42 -4.30 26.20 -20.93
CA GLY A 42 -4.33 26.95 -19.67
C GLY A 42 -4.60 26.07 -18.45
N ALA A 43 -5.58 25.17 -18.55
CA ALA A 43 -5.89 24.21 -17.48
C ALA A 43 -4.70 23.27 -17.19
N THR A 44 -4.04 22.78 -18.24
CA THR A 44 -2.88 21.89 -18.10
C THR A 44 -1.69 22.63 -17.48
N ALA A 45 -1.39 23.83 -17.94
CA ALA A 45 -0.29 24.64 -17.42
C ALA A 45 -0.48 24.95 -15.92
N TYR A 46 -1.71 25.31 -15.53
CA TYR A 46 -2.05 25.50 -14.12
C TYR A 46 -1.96 24.20 -13.32
N GLY A 47 -2.44 23.08 -13.87
CA GLY A 47 -2.35 21.76 -13.24
C GLY A 47 -0.90 21.34 -12.98
N VAL A 48 0.00 21.59 -13.92
CA VAL A 48 1.44 21.32 -13.75
C VAL A 48 2.03 22.21 -12.64
N TYR A 49 1.69 23.50 -12.62
CA TYR A 49 2.15 24.41 -11.56
C TYR A 49 1.70 23.94 -10.17
N ALA A 50 0.41 23.64 -10.00
CA ALA A 50 -0.15 23.15 -8.73
C ALA A 50 0.46 21.80 -8.33
N ALA A 51 0.69 20.89 -9.28
CA ALA A 51 1.34 19.60 -9.00
C ALA A 51 2.79 19.78 -8.50
N LEU A 52 3.54 20.75 -9.05
CA LEU A 52 4.88 21.07 -8.59
C LEU A 52 4.88 21.64 -7.16
N GLU A 53 3.91 22.48 -6.82
CA GLU A 53 3.75 23.02 -5.48
C GLU A 53 3.38 21.93 -4.47
N ASN A 54 2.40 21.08 -4.79
CA ASN A 54 2.02 19.93 -3.96
C ASN A 54 3.20 18.97 -3.75
N LYS A 55 4.02 18.74 -4.78
CA LYS A 55 5.21 17.90 -4.66
C LYS A 55 6.22 18.47 -3.66
N LYS A 56 6.39 19.80 -3.59
CA LYS A 56 7.26 20.43 -2.58
C LYS A 56 6.74 20.16 -1.17
N SER A 57 5.44 20.36 -0.95
CA SER A 57 4.81 20.07 0.34
C SER A 57 4.99 18.60 0.75
N ALA A 58 4.72 17.66 -0.16
CA ALA A 58 4.86 16.22 0.11
C ALA A 58 6.31 15.80 0.39
N ILE A 59 7.29 16.49 -0.22
CA ILE A 59 8.70 16.27 0.08
C ILE A 59 9.02 16.74 1.50
N THR A 60 8.52 17.91 1.91
CA THR A 60 8.69 18.42 3.28
C THR A 60 8.09 17.47 4.31
N GLU A 61 6.86 17.02 4.11
CA GLU A 61 6.21 16.03 4.98
C GLU A 61 7.03 14.73 5.07
N LYS A 62 7.51 14.22 3.94
CA LYS A 62 8.40 13.05 3.93
C LYS A 62 9.70 13.27 4.70
N PHE A 63 10.26 14.48 4.65
CA PHE A 63 11.45 14.80 5.44
C PHE A 63 11.14 14.76 6.95
N GLU A 64 10.00 15.29 7.37
CA GLU A 64 9.55 15.21 8.77
C GLU A 64 9.38 13.76 9.22
N ASP A 65 8.71 12.92 8.43
CA ASP A 65 8.56 11.48 8.71
C ASP A 65 9.92 10.77 8.86
N VAL A 66 10.86 11.06 7.97
CA VAL A 66 12.20 10.46 8.01
C VAL A 66 12.97 10.92 9.25
N ASP A 67 12.85 12.19 9.63
CA ASP A 67 13.52 12.74 10.81
C ASP A 67 12.96 12.14 12.10
N VAL A 68 11.63 11.99 12.19
CA VAL A 68 10.97 11.29 13.29
C VAL A 68 11.43 9.83 13.39
N ASN A 69 11.50 9.12 12.26
CA ASN A 69 12.02 7.75 12.24
C ASN A 69 13.48 7.67 12.68
N ASN A 70 14.33 8.59 12.22
CA ASN A 70 15.74 8.66 12.59
C ASN A 70 15.92 8.94 14.10
N ALA A 71 15.08 9.81 14.66
CA ALA A 71 15.07 10.11 16.10
C ALA A 71 14.66 8.89 16.94
N MET A 72 13.72 8.06 16.46
CA MET A 72 13.27 6.84 17.16
C MET A 72 14.19 5.64 16.94
N GLN A 73 14.91 5.58 15.80
CA GLN A 73 15.76 4.47 15.40
C GLN A 73 16.73 3.96 16.48
N PRO A 74 17.47 4.79 17.25
CA PRO A 74 18.39 4.28 18.26
C PRO A 74 17.68 3.50 19.39
N PHE A 75 16.46 3.89 19.76
CA PHE A 75 15.69 3.16 20.76
C PHE A 75 15.20 1.82 20.23
N LEU A 76 14.61 1.83 19.03
CA LEU A 76 14.10 0.61 18.37
C LEU A 76 15.21 -0.40 18.12
N VAL A 77 16.37 0.06 17.66
CA VAL A 77 17.55 -0.79 17.43
C VAL A 77 18.05 -1.35 18.77
N ALA A 78 18.14 -0.54 19.82
CA ALA A 78 18.59 -1.02 21.12
C ALA A 78 17.64 -2.06 21.75
N GLU A 79 16.32 -1.87 21.61
CA GLU A 79 15.32 -2.85 22.06
C GLU A 79 15.43 -4.16 21.29
N ARG A 80 15.48 -4.08 19.96
CA ARG A 80 15.67 -5.23 19.08
C ARG A 80 16.95 -5.99 19.40
N ASP A 81 18.07 -5.29 19.55
CA ASP A 81 19.38 -5.92 19.80
C ASP A 81 19.40 -6.61 21.18
N ARG A 82 18.74 -6.04 22.19
CA ARG A 82 18.57 -6.70 23.51
C ARG A 82 17.79 -7.99 23.40
N ASP A 83 16.68 -7.98 22.68
CA ASP A 83 15.84 -9.18 22.53
C ASP A 83 16.52 -10.24 21.66
N TRP A 84 17.25 -9.81 20.63
CA TRP A 84 18.08 -10.67 19.80
C TRP A 84 19.16 -11.40 20.61
N LEU A 85 19.93 -10.67 21.42
CA LEU A 85 20.96 -11.27 22.27
C LEU A 85 20.38 -12.23 23.33
N LYS A 86 19.21 -11.90 23.89
CA LYS A 86 18.50 -12.82 24.80
C LYS A 86 18.10 -14.12 24.10
N LEU A 87 17.62 -14.03 22.86
CA LEU A 87 17.24 -15.21 22.07
C LEU A 87 18.46 -16.09 21.77
N LEU A 88 19.56 -15.49 21.32
CA LEU A 88 20.80 -16.22 21.06
C LEU A 88 21.39 -16.84 22.33
N ALA A 89 21.30 -16.15 23.46
CA ALA A 89 21.70 -16.70 24.76
C ALA A 89 20.87 -17.93 25.16
N LYS A 90 19.55 -17.91 24.89
CA LYS A 90 18.69 -19.08 25.10
C LYS A 90 19.06 -20.25 24.20
N ASN A 91 19.30 -20.01 22.91
CA ASN A 91 19.72 -21.05 21.98
C ASN A 91 21.06 -21.66 22.38
N ARG A 92 22.02 -20.84 22.84
CA ARG A 92 23.31 -21.32 23.35
C ARG A 92 23.16 -22.17 24.61
N ALA A 93 22.29 -21.79 25.53
CA ALA A 93 22.01 -22.58 26.73
C ALA A 93 21.36 -23.93 26.39
N LEU A 94 20.45 -23.96 25.41
CA LEU A 94 19.85 -25.19 24.90
C LEU A 94 20.87 -26.08 24.19
N GLU A 95 21.77 -25.49 23.40
CA GLU A 95 22.87 -26.21 22.74
C GLU A 95 23.76 -26.91 23.78
N GLU A 96 24.11 -26.22 24.87
CA GLU A 96 24.90 -26.79 25.97
C GLU A 96 24.19 -27.96 26.66
N GLU A 97 22.88 -27.83 26.90
CA GLU A 97 22.08 -28.89 27.54
C GLU A 97 21.95 -30.13 26.64
N ILE A 98 21.69 -29.93 25.35
CA ILE A 98 21.43 -31.02 24.37
C ILE A 98 22.72 -31.72 23.97
N MET A 99 23.83 -30.98 23.82
CA MET A 99 25.08 -31.52 23.27
C MET A 99 26.08 -31.98 24.34
N LYS A 100 25.74 -31.92 25.63
CA LYS A 100 26.62 -32.32 26.75
C LYS A 100 27.19 -33.73 26.63
N ASP A 101 26.45 -34.65 26.03
CA ASP A 101 26.81 -36.06 25.93
C ASP A 101 27.60 -36.39 24.65
N VAL A 102 27.82 -35.40 23.77
CA VAL A 102 28.51 -35.59 22.49
C VAL A 102 30.02 -35.36 22.66
N PRO A 103 30.87 -36.36 22.41
CA PRO A 103 32.31 -36.24 22.63
C PRO A 103 32.92 -35.23 21.66
N GLY A 104 33.70 -34.28 22.20
CA GLY A 104 34.41 -33.26 21.42
C GLY A 104 33.53 -32.08 20.97
N TRP A 105 32.25 -32.04 21.32
CA TRP A 105 31.42 -30.88 21.05
C TRP A 105 31.81 -29.71 21.95
N LYS A 106 32.02 -28.54 21.35
CA LYS A 106 32.27 -27.29 22.05
C LYS A 106 31.23 -26.27 21.59
N VAL A 107 30.40 -25.84 22.53
CA VAL A 107 29.27 -24.94 22.29
C VAL A 107 29.70 -23.69 21.50
N GLY A 108 28.94 -23.37 20.45
CA GLY A 108 29.21 -22.22 19.57
C GLY A 108 30.36 -22.40 18.58
N THR A 109 30.91 -23.60 18.44
CA THR A 109 31.93 -23.95 17.43
C THR A 109 31.56 -25.26 16.74
N TRP A 110 32.08 -25.49 15.54
CA TRP A 110 32.02 -26.81 14.93
C TRP A 110 33.10 -27.67 15.60
N TYR A 111 32.74 -28.48 16.62
CA TYR A 111 33.67 -29.33 17.40
C TYR A 111 35.05 -28.69 17.70
N GLY A 112 35.06 -27.43 18.13
CA GLY A 112 36.27 -26.68 18.46
C GLY A 112 36.83 -25.79 17.35
N GLU A 113 36.39 -25.95 16.09
CA GLU A 113 36.74 -25.10 14.97
C GLU A 113 35.73 -23.94 14.78
N PRO A 114 36.20 -22.72 14.48
CA PRO A 114 35.31 -21.62 14.17
C PRO A 114 34.61 -21.88 12.82
N VAL A 115 33.30 -21.63 12.76
CA VAL A 115 32.51 -21.80 11.53
C VAL A 115 33.00 -20.87 10.41
N TYR A 116 33.46 -19.67 10.75
CA TYR A 116 33.98 -18.70 9.81
C TYR A 116 35.46 -18.43 10.06
N PHE A 117 36.33 -18.90 9.15
CA PHE A 117 37.78 -18.71 9.27
C PHE A 117 38.26 -17.29 8.93
N THR A 118 37.53 -16.57 8.05
CA THR A 118 37.96 -15.26 7.54
C THR A 118 37.53 -14.08 8.40
N LEU A 119 36.64 -14.31 9.37
CA LEU A 119 35.95 -13.24 10.09
C LEU A 119 36.79 -12.65 11.24
N GLY A 120 37.70 -13.45 11.82
CA GLY A 120 38.47 -13.08 13.00
C GLY A 120 37.58 -12.86 14.22
N GLU A 121 37.73 -11.72 14.89
CA GLU A 121 36.96 -11.33 16.09
C GLU A 121 35.66 -10.57 15.78
N LYS A 122 35.25 -10.49 14.51
CA LYS A 122 34.03 -9.76 14.13
C LYS A 122 32.77 -10.54 14.52
N TRP A 123 31.68 -9.81 14.71
CA TRP A 123 30.36 -10.43 14.88
C TRP A 123 29.79 -10.85 13.52
N TRP A 124 29.11 -11.99 13.48
CA TRP A 124 28.30 -12.44 12.36
C TRP A 124 26.90 -12.74 12.86
N ASP A 125 25.89 -12.18 12.18
CA ASP A 125 24.49 -12.46 12.52
C ASP A 125 24.10 -13.85 11.97
N PRO A 126 23.58 -14.75 12.84
CA PRO A 126 23.15 -16.07 12.42
C PRO A 126 21.95 -15.99 11.46
N SER A 127 21.84 -16.99 10.59
CA SER A 127 20.71 -17.07 9.65
C SER A 127 19.38 -17.32 10.38
N ALA A 128 18.26 -16.94 9.77
CA ALA A 128 16.93 -17.20 10.34
C ALA A 128 16.75 -18.70 10.65
N THR A 129 17.19 -19.57 9.74
CA THR A 129 17.17 -21.03 9.91
C THR A 129 17.97 -21.52 11.11
N GLU A 130 19.11 -20.89 11.43
CA GLU A 130 19.93 -21.24 12.61
C GLU A 130 19.23 -20.85 13.91
N VAL A 131 18.62 -19.66 13.94
CA VAL A 131 17.93 -19.16 15.15
C VAL A 131 16.64 -19.91 15.41
N PHE A 132 15.91 -20.27 14.35
CA PHE A 132 14.62 -20.96 14.41
C PHE A 132 14.74 -22.49 14.31
N ALA A 133 15.95 -23.07 14.37
CA ALA A 133 16.18 -24.52 14.21
C ALA A 133 15.40 -25.39 15.21
N HIS A 134 15.13 -24.87 16.41
CA HIS A 134 14.36 -25.55 17.45
C HIS A 134 12.86 -25.25 17.41
N SER A 135 12.43 -24.35 16.53
CA SER A 135 11.04 -23.96 16.39
C SER A 135 10.28 -24.91 15.46
N TRP A 136 8.97 -24.98 15.62
CA TRP A 136 8.12 -25.79 14.76
C TRP A 136 8.07 -25.20 13.34
N GLY A 137 7.96 -26.04 12.30
CA GLY A 137 8.35 -25.67 10.93
C GLY A 137 7.74 -24.40 10.33
N ASN A 138 6.53 -23.98 10.71
CA ASN A 138 5.91 -22.74 10.22
C ASN A 138 6.20 -21.51 11.10
N VAL A 139 6.84 -21.67 12.26
CA VAL A 139 7.12 -20.57 13.20
C VAL A 139 8.12 -19.60 12.58
N GLU A 140 9.16 -20.10 11.91
CA GLU A 140 10.12 -19.25 11.19
C GLU A 140 9.41 -18.31 10.21
N THR A 141 8.53 -18.81 9.34
CA THR A 141 7.85 -17.97 8.35
C THR A 141 6.86 -16.99 8.95
N ARG A 142 6.24 -17.34 10.09
CA ARG A 142 5.29 -16.47 10.81
C ARG A 142 6.01 -15.35 11.57
N GLU A 143 7.09 -15.68 12.26
CA GLU A 143 7.78 -14.73 13.15
C GLU A 143 8.85 -13.92 12.39
N HIS A 144 9.55 -14.50 11.41
CA HIS A 144 10.61 -13.81 10.66
C HIS A 144 10.15 -12.54 9.97
N LEU A 145 8.91 -12.52 9.46
CA LEU A 145 8.39 -11.38 8.71
C LEU A 145 7.89 -10.24 9.60
N TRP A 146 7.92 -10.36 10.94
CA TRP A 146 7.39 -9.39 11.94
C TRP A 146 5.91 -8.97 11.74
N ARG A 147 5.26 -9.41 10.65
CA ARG A 147 3.90 -9.05 10.23
C ARG A 147 2.82 -9.87 10.93
N GLN A 148 3.19 -10.89 11.71
CA GLN A 148 2.25 -11.89 12.24
C GLN A 148 2.55 -12.34 13.67
N HIS A 149 3.24 -11.51 14.46
CA HIS A 149 3.34 -11.78 15.90
C HIS A 149 1.93 -11.80 16.49
N SER A 150 1.50 -12.96 16.98
CA SER A 150 0.17 -13.11 17.57
C SER A 150 -0.03 -12.22 18.80
N GLU A 151 1.06 -11.82 19.45
CA GLU A 151 1.09 -10.97 20.63
C GLU A 151 0.65 -9.51 20.34
N TYR A 152 0.88 -9.02 19.12
CA TYR A 152 0.48 -7.67 18.69
C TYR A 152 -0.76 -7.66 17.81
N ALA A 153 -1.25 -8.83 17.40
CA ALA A 153 -2.46 -8.93 16.61
C ALA A 153 -3.67 -8.58 17.49
N GLY A 154 -4.31 -7.44 17.23
CA GLY A 154 -5.64 -7.16 17.77
C GLY A 154 -6.63 -8.29 17.43
N PRO A 155 -7.76 -8.41 18.16
CA PRO A 155 -8.74 -9.47 17.92
C PRO A 155 -9.14 -9.48 16.45
N LYS A 156 -8.89 -10.62 15.79
CA LYS A 156 -9.19 -10.76 14.36
C LYS A 156 -10.69 -10.85 14.20
N PHE A 157 -11.22 -10.38 13.07
CA PHE A 157 -12.67 -10.32 12.85
C PHE A 157 -13.38 -11.69 13.03
N TYR A 158 -12.66 -12.79 12.79
CA TYR A 158 -13.14 -14.16 12.90
C TYR A 158 -12.94 -14.80 14.29
N ASP A 159 -12.22 -14.19 15.22
CA ASP A 159 -12.01 -14.75 16.57
C ASP A 159 -13.32 -14.88 17.36
N ASN A 160 -14.32 -14.07 17.04
CA ASN A 160 -15.67 -14.14 17.62
C ASN A 160 -16.54 -15.26 17.02
N TRP A 161 -16.17 -15.80 15.86
CA TRP A 161 -17.02 -16.69 15.04
C TRP A 161 -16.45 -18.11 14.95
N ILE A 162 -15.13 -18.26 14.99
CA ILE A 162 -14.46 -19.56 14.88
C ILE A 162 -14.12 -20.07 16.28
N PRO A 163 -14.62 -21.25 16.69
CA PRO A 163 -14.24 -21.86 17.95
C PRO A 163 -12.73 -22.08 18.05
N LYS A 164 -12.15 -21.85 19.25
CA LYS A 164 -10.70 -22.00 19.50
C LYS A 164 -10.15 -23.39 19.13
N SER A 165 -11.00 -24.42 19.13
CA SER A 165 -10.62 -25.78 18.73
C SER A 165 -10.29 -25.91 17.24
N VAL A 166 -10.88 -25.06 16.40
CA VAL A 166 -10.69 -25.05 14.95
C VAL A 166 -9.66 -23.99 14.52
N SER A 167 -9.62 -22.85 15.21
CA SER A 167 -8.70 -21.74 14.86
C SER A 167 -7.22 -22.13 14.86
N LYS A 168 -6.83 -23.10 15.69
CA LYS A 168 -5.46 -23.64 15.80
C LYS A 168 -4.90 -24.26 14.51
N TYR A 169 -5.73 -24.52 13.50
CA TYR A 169 -5.31 -25.14 12.23
C TYR A 169 -5.21 -24.16 11.06
N PHE A 170 -5.74 -22.94 11.19
CA PHE A 170 -5.74 -21.96 10.11
C PHE A 170 -4.45 -21.13 10.04
N TRP A 171 -3.58 -21.23 11.04
CA TRP A 171 -2.34 -20.47 11.17
C TRP A 171 -1.27 -21.25 11.94
#